data_AF-A0A9N9L8G6-F1
#
_entry.id   AF-A0A9N9L8G6-F1
#
_cell.length_a   1.000
_cell.length_b   1.000
_cell.length_c   1.000
_cell.angle_alpha   90.00
_cell.angle_beta   90.00
_cell.angle_gamma   90.00
#
_symmetry.space_group_name_H-M   'P 1'
#
loop_
_entity.id
_entity.type
_entity.pdbx_description
1 polymer ?
#
loop_
_entity_poly.entity_id
_entity_poly.type
_entity_poly.pdbx_seq_one_letter_code
_entity_poly.pdbx_strand_id
1 'polypeptide(L)'
;MAESPRDTDDPAPIVLARRNLHPDVHLQVFDQQFHAHSMALKMNSEFFRSFFDSADKNQPASDPEFKYMWVTKVDDDGSWSLVWEHAKKDPLEPSTTTVADIPLQINAFKTVLFAIHSKGIIIESAAHLAVCTQLADYYRCLPILSQAVSSSLMDSTAFVESIAKECRNLLETAARLRNKLLFKECLIHLTGPWIKPQYLSLQEPLLKAAGEKAYESILILIAKYHEETLRLTHHSYGRNVKVENLQFEVSEYCTMDEINPSLLITGRPKIEKRLRLPEYYRKLYARIGNGLPLSYESILKPLLKSNLRLDRSGELSGKGKYAQFFLCADIRDEDLPWNIQQEEW
;
A
#
# COMPACT_ATOMS: atom_id res chain seq x y z
N MET A 1 48.27 31.23 14.18
CA MET A 1 46.97 31.02 13.50
C MET A 1 46.39 29.77 14.11
N ALA A 2 45.40 29.94 14.99
CA ALA A 2 44.72 28.84 15.65
C ALA A 2 43.73 28.22 14.66
N GLU A 3 43.83 26.91 14.47
CA GLU A 3 42.83 26.13 13.76
C GLU A 3 41.52 26.18 14.54
N SER A 4 40.47 26.65 13.89
CA SER A 4 39.10 26.55 14.39
C SER A 4 38.71 25.07 14.41
N PRO A 5 38.08 24.56 15.47
CA PRO A 5 37.52 23.21 15.46
C PRO A 5 36.41 23.16 14.42
N ARG A 6 36.43 22.14 13.56
CA ARG A 6 35.26 21.77 12.76
C ARG A 6 34.32 21.03 13.71
N ASP A 7 33.30 21.72 14.22
CA ASP A 7 32.13 21.05 14.80
C ASP A 7 31.43 20.31 13.64
N THR A 8 31.79 19.05 13.43
CA THR A 8 30.98 18.12 12.64
C THR A 8 29.89 17.61 13.57
N ASP A 9 28.71 18.23 13.47
CA ASP A 9 27.50 17.89 14.22
C ASP A 9 26.89 16.60 13.65
N ASP A 10 27.67 15.51 13.65
CA ASP A 10 27.26 14.21 13.11
C ASP A 10 26.11 13.64 13.96
N PRO A 11 25.06 13.08 13.32
CA PRO A 11 23.92 12.56 14.06
C PRO A 11 24.32 11.40 14.96
N ALA A 12 23.75 11.37 16.17
CA ALA A 12 24.05 10.34 17.16
C ALA A 12 23.79 8.92 16.60
N PRO A 13 24.64 7.92 16.92
CA PRO A 13 24.47 6.57 16.41
C PRO A 13 23.14 5.94 16.84
N ILE A 14 22.45 5.29 15.89
CA ILE A 14 21.24 4.52 16.18
C ILE A 14 21.65 3.11 16.62
N VAL A 15 21.51 2.82 17.91
CA VAL A 15 21.95 1.55 18.51
C VAL A 15 20.78 0.58 18.66
N LEU A 16 20.88 -0.59 18.03
CA LEU A 16 19.85 -1.63 18.07
C LEU A 16 20.07 -2.59 19.24
N ALA A 17 20.02 -2.08 20.46
CA ALA A 17 20.28 -2.88 21.66
C ALA A 17 19.38 -4.13 21.78
N ARG A 18 19.99 -5.26 22.16
CA ARG A 18 19.35 -6.49 22.65
C ARG A 18 19.90 -6.77 24.05
N ARG A 19 19.06 -7.34 24.93
CA ARG A 19 19.44 -7.60 26.33
C ARG A 19 20.75 -8.40 26.39
N ASN A 20 21.75 -7.84 27.07
CA ASN A 20 23.06 -8.44 27.33
C ASN A 20 23.89 -8.80 26.08
N LEU A 21 23.62 -8.16 24.94
CA LEU A 21 24.38 -8.36 23.69
C LEU A 21 24.90 -7.02 23.19
N HIS A 22 26.22 -6.87 23.14
CA HIS A 22 26.86 -5.74 22.49
C HIS A 22 26.69 -5.83 20.96
N PRO A 23 26.36 -4.72 20.27
CA PRO A 23 26.41 -4.67 18.81
C PRO A 23 27.80 -5.02 18.31
N ASP A 24 27.88 -5.85 17.27
CA ASP A 24 29.13 -6.29 16.64
C ASP A 24 29.23 -5.83 15.18
N VAL A 25 28.27 -5.06 14.71
CA VAL A 25 28.20 -4.51 13.35
C VAL A 25 28.04 -2.99 13.42
N HIS A 26 28.86 -2.28 12.67
CA HIS A 26 28.73 -0.86 12.39
C HIS A 26 28.39 -0.66 10.90
N LEU A 27 27.28 0.02 10.63
CA LEU A 27 26.83 0.38 9.29
C LEU A 27 26.78 1.91 9.19
N GLN A 28 27.64 2.49 8.35
CA GLN A 28 27.58 3.92 7.99
C GLN A 28 26.68 4.07 6.77
N VAL A 29 25.48 4.61 6.96
CA VAL A 29 24.52 4.88 5.89
C VAL A 29 24.45 6.38 5.67
N PHE A 30 25.13 6.85 4.63
CA PHE A 30 25.38 8.29 4.39
C PHE A 30 26.04 8.94 5.61
N ASP A 31 25.39 9.89 6.25
CA ASP A 31 25.81 10.59 7.48
C ASP A 31 25.30 9.91 8.76
N GLN A 32 24.41 8.92 8.67
CA GLN A 32 23.85 8.24 9.84
C GLN A 32 24.57 6.91 10.16
N GLN A 33 25.03 6.79 11.40
CA GLN A 33 25.61 5.57 11.95
C GLN A 33 24.55 4.64 12.54
N PHE A 34 24.67 3.33 12.29
CA PHE A 34 23.84 2.28 12.89
C PHE A 34 24.71 1.20 13.52
N HIS A 35 24.42 0.87 14.79
CA HIS A 35 25.06 -0.24 15.49
C HIS A 35 24.07 -1.40 15.63
N ALA A 36 24.40 -2.54 15.04
CA ALA A 36 23.51 -3.69 14.88
C ALA A 36 24.16 -5.02 15.34
N HIS A 37 23.39 -6.10 15.27
CA HIS A 37 23.84 -7.45 15.62
C HIS A 37 23.92 -8.31 14.37
N SER A 38 25.10 -8.84 14.07
CA SER A 38 25.35 -9.69 12.91
C SER A 38 24.44 -10.91 12.89
N MET A 39 24.16 -11.49 14.07
CA MET A 39 23.24 -12.62 14.21
C MET A 39 21.84 -12.31 13.67
N ALA A 40 21.29 -11.13 13.98
CA ALA A 40 19.96 -10.74 13.51
C ALA A 40 19.97 -10.50 11.99
N LEU A 41 20.99 -9.79 11.49
CA LEU A 41 21.16 -9.51 10.07
C LEU A 41 21.27 -10.81 9.26
N LYS A 42 22.14 -11.74 9.64
CA LYS A 42 22.32 -13.03 8.94
C LYS A 42 21.10 -13.94 8.99
N MET A 43 20.33 -13.90 10.09
CA MET A 43 19.14 -14.73 10.25
C MET A 43 17.99 -14.27 9.33
N ASN A 44 17.90 -12.96 9.09
CA ASN A 44 16.74 -12.33 8.47
C ASN A 44 17.03 -11.70 7.09
N SER A 45 18.26 -11.82 6.58
CA SER A 45 18.68 -11.34 5.27
C SER A 45 19.70 -12.30 4.68
N GLU A 46 19.36 -12.85 3.52
CA GLU A 46 20.27 -13.72 2.78
C GLU A 46 21.52 -12.97 2.29
N PHE A 47 21.38 -11.68 1.98
CA PHE A 47 22.51 -10.82 1.64
C PHE A 47 23.56 -10.83 2.77
N PHE A 48 23.18 -10.44 3.98
CA PHE A 48 24.13 -10.37 5.10
C PHE A 48 24.67 -11.75 5.49
N ARG A 49 23.84 -12.79 5.39
CA ARG A 49 24.27 -14.19 5.58
C ARG A 49 25.39 -14.60 4.63
N SER A 50 25.31 -14.17 3.37
CA SER A 50 26.24 -14.57 2.32
C SER A 50 27.53 -13.74 2.36
N PHE A 51 27.43 -12.45 2.70
CA PHE A 51 28.54 -11.53 2.53
C PHE A 51 29.28 -11.14 3.81
N PHE A 52 28.75 -11.35 5.02
CA PHE A 52 29.50 -10.99 6.23
C PHE A 52 30.74 -11.86 6.44
N ASP A 53 30.65 -13.16 6.20
CA ASP A 53 31.76 -14.11 6.40
C ASP A 53 32.39 -14.59 5.08
N SER A 54 32.32 -13.77 4.03
CA SER A 54 32.87 -14.15 2.73
C SER A 54 34.41 -14.16 2.76
N ALA A 55 35.02 -15.13 2.07
CA ALA A 55 36.47 -15.43 2.15
C ALA A 55 37.39 -14.35 1.55
N ASP A 56 36.81 -13.31 0.96
CA ASP A 56 37.46 -12.09 0.48
C ASP A 56 37.61 -11.02 1.58
N LYS A 57 36.91 -11.16 2.72
CA LYS A 57 36.86 -10.18 3.83
C LYS A 57 37.72 -10.62 5.00
N ASN A 58 39.02 -10.69 4.73
CA ASN A 58 40.00 -11.31 5.65
C ASN A 58 40.69 -10.30 6.57
N GLN A 59 40.45 -9.00 6.35
CA GLN A 59 40.99 -7.94 7.18
C GLN A 59 40.01 -7.60 8.32
N PRO A 60 40.51 -7.37 9.54
CA PRO A 60 39.66 -6.93 10.64
C PRO A 60 39.06 -5.55 10.35
N ALA A 61 37.96 -5.23 11.03
CA ALA A 61 37.40 -3.90 11.04
C ALA A 61 38.42 -2.88 11.57
N SER A 62 38.33 -1.65 11.07
CA SER A 62 39.19 -0.53 11.45
C SER A 62 38.96 -0.10 12.90
N ASP A 63 37.72 -0.22 13.37
CA ASP A 63 37.36 -0.09 14.79
C ASP A 63 37.31 -1.48 15.44
N PRO A 64 38.18 -1.78 16.43
CA PRO A 64 38.23 -3.08 17.10
C PRO A 64 36.99 -3.38 17.95
N GLU A 65 36.11 -2.40 18.24
CA GLU A 65 34.84 -2.65 18.94
C GLU A 65 33.85 -3.43 18.05
N PHE A 66 33.98 -3.32 16.72
CA PHE A 66 33.09 -3.97 15.77
C PHE A 66 33.76 -5.12 15.03
N LYS A 67 32.99 -6.20 14.81
CA LYS A 67 33.44 -7.31 13.96
C LYS A 67 33.28 -7.00 12.48
N TYR A 68 32.22 -6.27 12.13
CA TYR A 68 31.90 -5.91 10.75
C TYR A 68 31.70 -4.41 10.63
N MET A 69 32.40 -3.78 9.68
CA MET A 69 32.22 -2.38 9.30
C MET A 69 31.88 -2.27 7.82
N TRP A 70 30.74 -1.63 7.55
CA TRP A 70 30.21 -1.45 6.22
C TRP A 70 29.78 0.01 6.02
N VAL A 71 30.00 0.52 4.82
CA VAL A 71 29.81 1.94 4.49
C VAL A 71 29.01 2.07 3.21
N THR A 72 28.27 3.18 3.06
CA THR A 72 27.61 3.51 1.80
C THR A 72 28.63 3.66 0.68
N LYS A 73 28.32 3.03 -0.45
CA LYS A 73 28.86 3.32 -1.77
C LYS A 73 27.71 3.75 -2.67
N VAL A 74 27.88 4.90 -3.35
CA VAL A 74 26.96 5.38 -4.38
C VAL A 74 27.51 4.93 -5.73
N ASP A 75 26.66 4.31 -6.54
CA ASP A 75 27.01 3.85 -7.88
C ASP A 75 26.67 4.93 -8.93
N ASP A 76 27.16 4.77 -10.16
CA ASP A 76 27.11 5.83 -11.20
C ASP A 76 25.68 6.22 -11.59
N ASP A 77 24.72 5.31 -11.43
CA ASP A 77 23.29 5.52 -11.70
C ASP A 77 22.54 6.25 -10.58
N GLY A 78 23.23 6.59 -9.48
CA GLY A 78 22.65 7.24 -8.31
C GLY A 78 21.95 6.29 -7.35
N SER A 79 22.01 4.97 -7.61
CA SER A 79 21.68 3.97 -6.61
C SER A 79 22.80 3.85 -5.57
N TRP A 80 22.51 3.17 -4.46
CA TRP A 80 23.49 2.99 -3.40
C TRP A 80 23.38 1.62 -2.76
N SER A 81 24.49 1.16 -2.21
CA SER A 81 24.59 -0.10 -1.48
C SER A 81 25.58 -0.01 -0.34
N LEU A 82 25.44 -0.93 0.62
CA LEU A 82 26.46 -1.14 1.64
C LEU A 82 27.60 -1.99 1.07
N VAL A 83 28.83 -1.52 1.24
CA VAL A 83 30.04 -2.29 0.94
C VAL A 83 30.90 -2.42 2.18
N TRP A 84 31.69 -3.49 2.24
CA TRP A 84 32.72 -3.64 3.25
C TRP A 84 33.69 -2.46 3.18
N GLU A 85 34.08 -1.90 4.32
CA GLU A 85 34.86 -0.65 4.35
C GLU A 85 36.16 -0.71 3.55
N HIS A 86 36.88 -1.84 3.60
CA HIS A 86 38.15 -2.03 2.89
C HIS A 86 37.96 -2.34 1.39
N ALA A 87 36.72 -2.52 0.92
CA ALA A 87 36.40 -2.64 -0.51
C ALA A 87 36.33 -1.28 -1.21
N LYS A 88 36.32 -0.16 -0.46
CA LYS A 88 36.54 1.17 -1.05
C LYS A 88 37.96 1.23 -1.58
N LYS A 89 38.12 1.07 -2.90
CA LYS A 89 39.37 1.46 -3.57
C LYS A 89 39.54 2.97 -3.40
N ASP A 90 40.79 3.41 -3.22
CA ASP A 90 41.23 4.82 -3.25
C ASP A 90 40.51 5.63 -4.36
N PRO A 91 40.28 6.94 -4.15
CA PRO A 91 39.18 7.70 -4.73
C PRO A 91 39.29 7.81 -6.25
N LEU A 92 38.72 6.84 -6.97
CA LEU A 92 38.32 7.07 -8.35
C LEU A 92 37.09 7.96 -8.29
N GLU A 93 37.32 9.22 -8.67
CA GLU A 93 36.41 10.35 -8.91
C GLU A 93 35.16 10.44 -8.02
N PRO A 94 34.92 11.59 -7.36
CA PRO A 94 33.65 11.78 -6.65
C PRO A 94 32.52 11.51 -7.63
N SER A 95 31.72 10.47 -7.38
CA SER A 95 30.52 10.20 -8.17
C SER A 95 29.76 11.51 -8.28
N THR A 96 29.64 12.02 -9.50
CA THR A 96 28.92 13.28 -9.77
C THR A 96 27.41 13.10 -9.59
N THR A 97 26.97 11.85 -9.42
CA THR A 97 25.59 11.47 -9.22
C THR A 97 25.22 11.52 -7.75
N THR A 98 24.24 12.35 -7.41
CA THR A 98 23.69 12.45 -6.05
C THR A 98 22.52 11.49 -5.89
N VAL A 99 22.49 10.77 -4.77
CA VAL A 99 21.31 9.97 -4.38
C VAL A 99 20.13 10.91 -4.12
N ALA A 100 18.98 10.57 -4.69
CA ALA A 100 17.74 11.32 -4.45
C ALA A 100 17.24 11.10 -3.01
N ASP A 101 16.90 12.20 -2.33
CA ASP A 101 16.28 12.24 -1.00
C ASP A 101 16.99 11.35 0.05
N ILE A 102 18.24 11.72 0.37
CA ILE A 102 19.06 11.04 1.39
C ILE A 102 18.31 10.84 2.73
N PRO A 103 17.57 11.84 3.28
CA PRO A 103 16.79 11.64 4.49
C PRO A 103 15.77 10.50 4.38
N LEU A 104 15.05 10.41 3.26
CA LEU A 104 14.11 9.31 3.00
C LEU A 104 14.83 7.95 2.94
N GLN A 105 16.01 7.89 2.29
CA GLN A 105 16.80 6.67 2.19
C GLN A 105 17.29 6.18 3.56
N ILE A 106 17.80 7.08 4.40
CA ILE A 106 18.24 6.78 5.76
C ILE A 106 17.06 6.26 6.60
N ASN A 107 15.92 6.95 6.53
CA ASN A 107 14.74 6.56 7.30
C ASN A 107 14.17 5.22 6.83
N ALA A 108 14.15 4.98 5.52
CA ALA A 108 13.73 3.70 4.96
C ALA A 108 14.67 2.56 5.39
N PHE A 109 15.98 2.79 5.35
CA PHE A 109 16.96 1.82 5.82
C PHE A 109 16.79 1.52 7.31
N LYS A 110 16.60 2.55 8.14
CA LYS A 110 16.29 2.42 9.57
C LYS A 110 15.05 1.54 9.78
N THR A 111 13.98 1.75 9.01
CA THR A 111 12.75 0.95 9.08
C THR A 111 13.00 -0.52 8.74
N VAL A 112 13.73 -0.81 7.66
CA VAL A 112 14.11 -2.19 7.28
C VAL A 112 14.95 -2.83 8.38
N LEU A 113 15.91 -2.10 8.94
CA LEU A 113 16.78 -2.60 10.00
C LEU A 113 16.01 -2.85 11.30
N PHE A 114 15.03 -2.01 11.62
CA PHE A 114 14.12 -2.23 12.75
C PHE A 114 13.28 -3.50 12.54
N ALA A 115 12.78 -3.74 11.33
CA ALA A 115 12.06 -4.95 10.98
C ALA A 115 12.95 -6.21 11.17
N ILE A 116 14.20 -6.18 10.67
CA ILE A 116 15.20 -7.25 10.87
C ILE A 116 15.44 -7.54 12.36
N HIS A 117 15.42 -6.50 13.20
CA HIS A 117 15.63 -6.64 14.63
C HIS A 117 14.35 -6.94 15.43
N SER A 118 13.21 -7.12 14.76
CA SER A 118 11.89 -7.31 15.37
C SER A 118 11.49 -6.15 16.29
N LYS A 119 11.92 -4.92 15.96
CA LYS A 119 11.44 -3.69 16.59
C LYS A 119 10.21 -3.18 15.87
N GLY A 120 9.35 -2.46 16.60
CA GLY A 120 8.20 -1.78 15.99
C GLY A 120 8.65 -0.77 14.95
N ILE A 121 7.94 -0.70 13.83
CA ILE A 121 8.19 0.24 12.74
C ILE A 121 7.01 1.21 12.60
N ILE A 122 7.28 2.39 12.04
CA ILE A 122 6.25 3.37 11.70
C ILE A 122 6.37 3.64 10.20
N ILE A 123 5.25 3.54 9.50
CA ILE A 123 5.17 3.86 8.07
C ILE A 123 4.68 5.29 7.95
N GLU A 124 5.49 6.16 7.37
CA GLU A 124 5.19 7.60 7.30
C GLU A 124 4.39 7.97 6.04
N SER A 125 4.68 7.31 4.92
CA SER A 125 4.08 7.63 3.62
C SER A 125 4.20 6.45 2.65
N ALA A 126 3.47 6.54 1.53
CA ALA A 126 3.60 5.58 0.43
C ALA A 126 5.00 5.56 -0.19
N ALA A 127 5.62 6.73 -0.33
CA ALA A 127 7.00 6.85 -0.82
C ALA A 127 8.00 6.19 0.13
N HIS A 128 7.87 6.41 1.44
CA HIS A 128 8.70 5.76 2.45
C HIS A 128 8.56 4.22 2.37
N LEU A 129 7.34 3.68 2.32
CA LEU A 129 7.15 2.24 2.20
C LEU A 129 7.74 1.68 0.90
N ALA A 130 7.61 2.39 -0.22
CA ALA A 130 8.16 1.96 -1.50
C ALA A 130 9.70 1.85 -1.45
N VAL A 131 10.39 2.82 -0.84
CA VAL A 131 11.85 2.76 -0.65
C VAL A 131 12.23 1.64 0.32
N CYS A 132 11.51 1.45 1.42
CA CYS A 132 11.71 0.31 2.33
C CYS A 132 11.62 -1.02 1.57
N THR A 133 10.63 -1.17 0.69
CA THR A 133 10.46 -2.38 -0.12
C THR A 133 11.61 -2.57 -1.09
N GLN A 134 12.09 -1.53 -1.76
CA GLN A 134 13.26 -1.62 -2.65
C GLN A 134 14.52 -2.07 -1.89
N LEU A 135 14.79 -1.46 -0.73
CA LEU A 135 15.92 -1.85 0.12
C LEU A 135 15.76 -3.28 0.63
N ALA A 136 14.57 -3.68 1.04
CA ALA A 136 14.33 -5.05 1.52
C ALA A 136 14.43 -6.10 0.40
N ASP A 137 14.10 -5.75 -0.85
CA ASP A 137 14.33 -6.61 -2.01
C ASP A 137 15.84 -6.77 -2.26
N TYR A 138 16.57 -5.66 -2.30
CA TYR A 138 18.03 -5.66 -2.48
C TYR A 138 18.75 -6.45 -1.39
N TYR A 139 18.43 -6.19 -0.12
CA TYR A 139 19.00 -6.90 1.03
C TYR A 139 18.32 -8.25 1.31
N ARG A 140 17.47 -8.75 0.42
CA ARG A 140 16.84 -10.09 0.50
C ARG A 140 16.14 -10.37 1.84
N CYS A 141 15.31 -9.43 2.28
CA CYS A 141 14.55 -9.49 3.53
C CYS A 141 13.08 -9.02 3.40
N LEU A 142 12.51 -9.06 2.19
CA LEU A 142 11.08 -8.78 1.94
C LEU A 142 10.09 -9.50 2.88
N PRO A 143 10.26 -10.81 3.21
CA PRO A 143 9.33 -11.50 4.12
C PRO A 143 9.25 -10.83 5.50
N ILE A 144 10.40 -10.42 6.02
CA ILE A 144 10.54 -9.79 7.33
C ILE A 144 9.90 -8.41 7.34
N LEU A 145 10.14 -7.62 6.28
CA LEU A 145 9.48 -6.33 6.13
C LEU A 145 7.95 -6.50 5.98
N SER A 146 7.49 -7.49 5.21
CA SER A 146 6.05 -7.75 5.02
C SER A 146 5.33 -8.07 6.34
N GLN A 147 5.96 -8.86 7.21
CA GLN A 147 5.44 -9.17 8.54
C GLN A 147 5.42 -7.93 9.45
N ALA A 148 6.50 -7.14 9.44
CA ALA A 148 6.58 -5.91 10.22
C ALA A 148 5.55 -4.85 9.77
N VAL A 149 5.34 -4.72 8.46
CA VAL A 149 4.29 -3.87 7.87
C VAL A 149 2.91 -4.32 8.37
N SER A 150 2.59 -5.61 8.26
CA SER A 150 1.30 -6.15 8.72
C SER A 150 1.00 -5.80 10.19
N SER A 151 2.03 -5.79 11.03
CA SER A 151 1.90 -5.52 12.46
C SER A 151 1.83 -4.02 12.79
N SER A 152 2.41 -3.15 11.94
CA SER A 152 2.55 -1.71 12.19
C SER A 152 1.48 -0.84 11.53
N LEU A 153 0.69 -1.39 10.60
CA LEU A 153 -0.36 -0.64 9.90
C LEU A 153 -1.36 0.02 10.88
N MET A 154 -1.66 -0.63 12.01
CA MET A 154 -2.59 -0.09 12.99
C MET A 154 -2.03 1.11 13.78
N ASP A 155 -0.71 1.20 13.90
CA ASP A 155 -0.03 2.30 14.60
C ASP A 155 0.26 3.46 13.64
N SER A 156 0.36 3.18 12.34
CA SER A 156 0.68 4.14 11.27
C SER A 156 -0.58 4.85 10.73
N THR A 157 -1.30 5.56 11.60
CA THR A 157 -2.62 6.15 11.28
C THR A 157 -2.61 7.11 10.09
N ALA A 158 -1.66 8.06 10.05
CA ALA A 158 -1.54 9.01 8.94
C ALA A 158 -1.29 8.31 7.59
N PHE A 159 -0.48 7.24 7.59
CA PHE A 159 -0.26 6.42 6.41
C PHE A 159 -1.55 5.71 5.98
N VAL A 160 -2.28 5.10 6.91
CA VAL A 160 -3.55 4.42 6.62
C VAL A 160 -4.57 5.37 5.99
N GLU A 161 -4.68 6.60 6.48
CA GLU A 161 -5.57 7.63 5.91
C GLU A 161 -5.17 8.03 4.49
N SER A 162 -3.90 7.89 4.13
CA SER A 162 -3.39 8.19 2.79
C SER A 162 -3.65 7.07 1.76
N ILE A 163 -3.94 5.84 2.21
CA ILE A 163 -4.06 4.66 1.32
C ILE A 163 -5.05 4.89 0.18
N ALA A 164 -6.22 5.47 0.45
CA ALA A 164 -7.23 5.70 -0.58
C ALA A 164 -6.74 6.60 -1.72
N LYS A 165 -5.86 7.58 -1.41
CA LYS A 165 -5.30 8.52 -2.39
C LYS A 165 -4.11 7.90 -3.14
N GLU A 166 -3.29 7.13 -2.43
CA GLU A 166 -2.05 6.54 -2.96
C GLU A 166 -2.21 5.06 -3.40
N CYS A 167 -3.44 4.54 -3.42
CA CYS A 167 -3.72 3.11 -3.62
C CYS A 167 -3.10 2.52 -4.89
N ARG A 168 -2.96 3.33 -5.95
CA ARG A 168 -2.29 2.92 -7.19
C ARG A 168 -0.81 2.64 -6.97
N ASN A 169 -0.09 3.59 -6.37
CA ASN A 169 1.34 3.48 -6.12
C ASN A 169 1.63 2.40 -5.06
N LEU A 170 0.73 2.27 -4.08
CA LEU A 170 0.83 1.27 -3.04
C LEU A 170 0.51 -0.15 -3.50
N LEU A 171 -0.31 -0.33 -4.54
CA LEU A 171 -0.67 -1.68 -5.01
C LEU A 171 0.56 -2.48 -5.44
N GLU A 172 1.46 -1.87 -6.21
CA GLU A 172 2.71 -2.50 -6.65
C GLU A 172 3.63 -2.82 -5.46
N THR A 173 3.72 -1.89 -4.51
CA THR A 173 4.50 -2.06 -3.28
C THR A 173 3.96 -3.21 -2.44
N ALA A 174 2.62 -3.27 -2.26
CA ALA A 174 1.94 -4.33 -1.53
C ALA A 174 2.10 -5.68 -2.23
N ALA A 175 2.09 -5.71 -3.57
CA ALA A 175 2.33 -6.91 -4.35
C ALA A 175 3.76 -7.44 -4.20
N ARG A 176 4.76 -6.55 -4.29
CA ARG A 176 6.17 -6.92 -4.07
C ARG A 176 6.43 -7.42 -2.65
N LEU A 177 5.80 -6.81 -1.65
CA LEU A 177 5.82 -7.30 -0.27
C LEU A 177 5.00 -8.57 -0.05
N ARG A 178 4.18 -8.99 -1.02
CA ARG A 178 3.15 -10.03 -0.86
C ARG A 178 2.25 -9.79 0.36
N ASN A 179 2.01 -8.52 0.71
CA ASN A 179 1.25 -8.13 1.89
C ASN A 179 -0.26 -8.16 1.59
N LYS A 180 -0.93 -9.25 2.00
CA LYS A 180 -2.34 -9.50 1.69
C LYS A 180 -3.28 -8.38 2.16
N LEU A 181 -3.05 -7.87 3.37
CA LEU A 181 -3.92 -6.85 3.96
C LEU A 181 -3.85 -5.57 3.15
N LEU A 182 -2.64 -5.00 2.99
CA LEU A 182 -2.44 -3.76 2.27
C LEU A 182 -2.87 -3.88 0.80
N PHE A 183 -2.61 -5.02 0.16
CA PHE A 183 -3.01 -5.26 -1.22
C PHE A 183 -4.53 -5.22 -1.40
N LYS A 184 -5.29 -5.90 -0.52
CA LYS A 184 -6.76 -5.91 -0.58
C LYS A 184 -7.34 -4.52 -0.33
N GLU A 185 -6.78 -3.74 0.59
CA GLU A 185 -7.19 -2.34 0.81
C GLU A 185 -7.03 -1.49 -0.45
N CYS A 186 -5.84 -1.54 -1.05
CA CYS A 186 -5.54 -0.79 -2.27
C CYS A 186 -6.46 -1.20 -3.42
N LEU A 187 -6.67 -2.51 -3.59
CA LEU A 187 -7.48 -3.02 -4.68
C LEU A 187 -8.96 -2.64 -4.54
N ILE A 188 -9.53 -2.69 -3.32
CA ILE A 188 -10.89 -2.20 -3.06
C ILE A 188 -11.01 -0.72 -3.46
N HIS A 189 -10.07 0.13 -3.06
CA HIS A 189 -10.08 1.54 -3.47
C HIS A 189 -9.98 1.73 -4.98
N LEU A 190 -9.20 0.90 -5.67
CA LEU A 190 -9.04 0.97 -7.13
C LEU A 190 -10.28 0.52 -7.91
N THR A 191 -11.20 -0.24 -7.31
CA THR A 191 -12.50 -0.54 -7.95
C THR A 191 -13.41 0.70 -8.09
N GLY A 192 -13.09 1.80 -7.40
CA GLY A 192 -13.81 3.07 -7.50
C GLY A 192 -12.95 4.25 -7.96
N PRO A 193 -13.57 5.42 -8.23
CA PRO A 193 -15.01 5.68 -8.24
C PRO A 193 -15.78 4.83 -9.26
N TRP A 194 -17.03 4.46 -8.99
CA TRP A 194 -17.83 3.55 -9.83
C TRP A 194 -17.90 3.97 -11.30
N ILE A 195 -18.05 5.26 -11.55
CA ILE A 195 -18.17 5.80 -12.92
C ILE A 195 -16.85 5.66 -13.69
N LYS A 196 -15.72 5.74 -12.97
CA LYS A 196 -14.37 5.70 -13.53
C LYS A 196 -13.45 4.88 -12.61
N PRO A 197 -13.58 3.55 -12.61
CA PRO A 197 -12.75 2.69 -11.77
C PRO A 197 -11.28 2.89 -12.08
N GLN A 198 -10.46 3.06 -11.04
CA GLN A 198 -9.05 3.38 -11.22
C GLN A 198 -8.21 2.19 -11.68
N TYR A 199 -8.64 0.95 -11.42
CA TYR A 199 -7.92 -0.25 -11.86
C TYR A 199 -7.74 -0.31 -13.39
N LEU A 200 -8.63 0.31 -14.17
CA LEU A 200 -8.55 0.36 -15.64
C LEU A 200 -7.28 1.04 -16.15
N SER A 201 -6.66 1.89 -15.32
CA SER A 201 -5.44 2.61 -15.65
C SER A 201 -4.15 1.89 -15.24
N LEU A 202 -4.26 0.70 -14.60
CA LEU A 202 -3.12 -0.13 -14.27
C LEU A 202 -2.44 -0.63 -15.55
N GLN A 203 -1.11 -0.57 -15.57
CA GLN A 203 -0.30 -1.01 -16.70
C GLN A 203 0.10 -2.47 -16.57
N GLU A 204 0.35 -2.94 -15.34
CA GLU A 204 0.78 -4.32 -15.08
C GLU A 204 -0.43 -5.29 -15.26
N PRO A 205 -0.33 -6.30 -16.15
CA PRO A 205 -1.46 -7.16 -16.50
C PRO A 205 -2.04 -7.99 -15.34
N LEU A 206 -1.21 -8.52 -14.44
CA LEU A 206 -1.65 -9.34 -13.31
C LEU A 206 -2.41 -8.50 -12.26
N LEU A 207 -1.93 -7.29 -11.97
CA LEU A 207 -2.58 -6.32 -11.09
C LEU A 207 -3.89 -5.83 -11.70
N LYS A 208 -3.90 -5.59 -13.01
CA LYS A 208 -5.13 -5.23 -13.73
C LYS A 208 -6.15 -6.36 -13.69
N ALA A 209 -5.74 -7.60 -13.93
CA ALA A 209 -6.61 -8.78 -13.84
C ALA A 209 -7.17 -8.98 -12.42
N ALA A 210 -6.37 -8.75 -11.38
CA ALA A 210 -6.86 -8.76 -9.99
C ALA A 210 -7.92 -7.67 -9.77
N GLY A 211 -7.71 -6.46 -10.32
CA GLY A 211 -8.68 -5.37 -10.26
C GLY A 211 -9.97 -5.67 -11.01
N GLU A 212 -9.89 -6.29 -12.17
CA GLU A 212 -11.03 -6.77 -12.96
C GLU A 212 -11.87 -7.78 -12.16
N LYS A 213 -11.24 -8.81 -11.59
CA LYS A 213 -11.93 -9.80 -10.74
C LYS A 213 -12.60 -9.16 -9.53
N ALA A 214 -11.90 -8.23 -8.85
CA ALA A 214 -12.47 -7.51 -7.71
C ALA A 214 -13.70 -6.69 -8.14
N TYR A 215 -13.65 -6.05 -9.30
CA TYR A 215 -14.77 -5.30 -9.86
C TYR A 215 -15.94 -6.20 -10.30
N GLU A 216 -15.64 -7.35 -10.93
CA GLU A 216 -16.62 -8.37 -11.30
C GLU A 216 -17.38 -8.90 -10.09
N SER A 217 -16.72 -9.07 -8.94
CA SER A 217 -17.40 -9.47 -7.70
C SER A 217 -18.50 -8.49 -7.28
N ILE A 218 -18.31 -7.19 -7.54
CA ILE A 218 -19.31 -6.14 -7.29
C ILE A 218 -20.44 -6.27 -8.33
N LEU A 219 -20.10 -6.45 -9.61
CA LEU A 219 -21.08 -6.63 -10.69
C LEU A 219 -22.02 -7.81 -10.43
N ILE A 220 -21.49 -8.92 -9.90
CA ILE A 220 -22.29 -10.09 -9.50
C ILE A 220 -23.32 -9.72 -8.43
N LEU A 221 -22.95 -8.91 -7.43
CA LEU A 221 -23.88 -8.44 -6.40
C LEU A 221 -24.96 -7.52 -6.98
N ILE A 222 -24.61 -6.66 -7.93
CA ILE A 222 -25.55 -5.77 -8.62
C ILE A 222 -26.53 -6.59 -9.46
N ALA A 223 -26.04 -7.59 -10.20
CA ALA A 223 -26.88 -8.51 -10.98
C ALA A 223 -27.89 -9.25 -10.10
N LYS A 224 -27.42 -9.81 -8.97
CA LYS A 224 -28.29 -10.44 -7.96
C LYS A 224 -29.34 -9.47 -7.42
N TYR A 225 -28.98 -8.20 -7.20
CA TYR A 225 -29.95 -7.19 -6.81
C TYR A 225 -31.07 -7.00 -7.83
N HIS A 226 -30.72 -6.90 -9.11
CA HIS A 226 -31.70 -6.71 -10.17
C HIS A 226 -32.58 -7.94 -10.36
N GLU A 227 -32.00 -9.14 -10.36
CA GLU A 227 -32.74 -10.41 -10.44
C GLU A 227 -33.78 -10.52 -9.32
N GLU A 228 -33.36 -10.30 -8.07
CA GLU A 228 -34.25 -10.44 -6.93
C GLU A 228 -35.29 -9.32 -6.86
N THR A 229 -34.94 -8.10 -7.28
CA THR A 229 -35.90 -6.99 -7.43
C THR A 229 -37.00 -7.36 -8.42
N LEU A 230 -36.64 -7.92 -9.59
CA LEU A 230 -37.60 -8.39 -10.58
C LEU A 230 -38.49 -9.52 -10.05
N ARG A 231 -37.91 -10.44 -9.25
CA ARG A 231 -38.67 -11.50 -8.59
C ARG A 231 -39.70 -10.93 -7.61
N LEU A 232 -39.31 -9.97 -6.78
CA LEU A 232 -40.19 -9.33 -5.80
C LEU A 232 -41.30 -8.53 -6.47
N THR A 233 -41.01 -7.86 -7.60
CA THR A 233 -42.03 -7.12 -8.35
C THR A 233 -43.03 -8.06 -9.01
N HIS A 234 -42.59 -9.18 -9.58
CA HIS A 234 -43.49 -10.19 -10.16
C HIS A 234 -44.51 -10.74 -9.13
N HIS A 235 -44.10 -10.94 -7.88
CA HIS A 235 -44.97 -11.50 -6.83
C HIS A 235 -45.93 -10.49 -6.17
N SER A 236 -45.79 -9.18 -6.48
CA SER A 236 -46.44 -8.10 -5.72
C SER A 236 -47.26 -7.15 -6.60
N TYR A 237 -48.06 -7.70 -7.54
CA TYR A 237 -48.91 -6.92 -8.44
C TYR A 237 -49.74 -5.87 -7.66
N GLY A 238 -49.48 -4.57 -7.91
CA GLY A 238 -50.13 -3.43 -7.25
C GLY A 238 -49.30 -2.70 -6.17
N ARG A 239 -48.41 -3.36 -5.41
CA ARG A 239 -47.48 -2.68 -4.47
C ARG A 239 -46.27 -2.05 -5.18
N ASN A 240 -46.00 -2.44 -6.42
CA ASN A 240 -44.81 -2.01 -7.18
C ASN A 240 -44.80 -0.53 -7.52
N VAL A 241 -45.94 0.10 -7.82
CA VAL A 241 -45.97 1.51 -8.26
C VAL A 241 -45.35 2.45 -7.21
N LYS A 242 -45.56 2.17 -5.92
CA LYS A 242 -44.93 2.96 -4.84
C LYS A 242 -43.42 2.77 -4.76
N VAL A 243 -42.94 1.54 -5.00
CA VAL A 243 -41.51 1.22 -4.99
C VAL A 243 -40.82 1.80 -6.22
N GLU A 244 -41.45 1.70 -7.39
CA GLU A 244 -40.96 2.27 -8.65
C GLU A 244 -40.86 3.79 -8.56
N ASN A 245 -41.89 4.47 -8.03
CA ASN A 245 -41.86 5.92 -7.81
C ASN A 245 -40.74 6.33 -6.82
N LEU A 246 -40.54 5.56 -5.75
CA LEU A 246 -39.45 5.80 -4.80
C LEU A 246 -38.08 5.61 -5.46
N GLN A 247 -37.91 4.54 -6.25
CA GLN A 247 -36.68 4.30 -7.00
C GLN A 247 -36.41 5.43 -8.00
N PHE A 248 -37.45 5.91 -8.69
CA PHE A 248 -37.35 7.04 -9.59
C PHE A 248 -36.93 8.32 -8.84
N GLU A 249 -37.62 8.69 -7.77
CA GLU A 249 -37.28 9.83 -6.91
C GLU A 249 -35.82 9.76 -6.45
N VAL A 250 -35.39 8.62 -5.89
CA VAL A 250 -34.01 8.45 -5.41
C VAL A 250 -33.00 8.52 -6.55
N SER A 251 -33.36 8.05 -7.75
CA SER A 251 -32.48 8.11 -8.92
C SER A 251 -32.24 9.54 -9.38
N GLU A 252 -33.26 10.41 -9.34
CA GLU A 252 -33.12 11.83 -9.69
C GLU A 252 -32.12 12.53 -8.77
N TYR A 253 -32.21 12.29 -7.46
CA TYR A 253 -31.26 12.86 -6.48
C TYR A 253 -29.82 12.37 -6.63
N CYS A 254 -29.63 11.13 -7.10
CA CYS A 254 -28.31 10.52 -7.23
C CYS A 254 -27.69 10.72 -8.61
N THR A 255 -28.42 11.33 -9.54
CA THR A 255 -27.95 11.65 -10.88
C THR A 255 -27.04 12.88 -10.83
N MET A 256 -25.97 12.85 -11.62
CA MET A 256 -25.06 13.98 -11.82
C MET A 256 -24.84 14.23 -13.29
N ASP A 257 -24.55 15.48 -13.62
CA ASP A 257 -24.14 15.90 -14.95
C ASP A 257 -22.63 15.65 -15.11
N GLU A 258 -22.26 14.85 -16.11
CA GLU A 258 -20.86 14.61 -16.50
C GLU A 258 -20.63 15.16 -17.91
N ILE A 259 -19.57 15.95 -18.08
CA ILE A 259 -19.18 16.46 -19.38
C ILE A 259 -18.49 15.34 -20.14
N ASN A 260 -19.04 14.94 -21.29
CA ASN A 260 -18.40 14.00 -22.21
C ASN A 260 -17.70 14.79 -23.33
N PRO A 261 -16.38 15.04 -23.23
CA PRO A 261 -15.63 15.81 -24.23
C PRO A 261 -15.54 15.10 -25.59
N SER A 262 -15.75 13.78 -25.62
CA SER A 262 -15.68 12.97 -26.84
C SER A 262 -16.96 13.03 -27.68
N LEU A 263 -18.06 13.54 -27.13
CA LEU A 263 -19.34 13.73 -27.82
C LEU A 263 -19.62 15.22 -27.95
N LEU A 264 -19.31 15.80 -29.10
CA LEU A 264 -19.67 17.18 -29.41
C LEU A 264 -21.06 17.24 -30.05
N ILE A 265 -21.99 17.96 -29.42
CA ILE A 265 -23.24 18.36 -30.07
C ILE A 265 -23.10 19.86 -30.37
N THR A 266 -23.21 20.25 -31.64
CA THR A 266 -23.09 21.66 -32.08
C THR A 266 -21.78 22.36 -31.65
N GLY A 267 -20.67 21.61 -31.56
CA GLY A 267 -19.37 22.14 -31.12
C GLY A 267 -19.24 22.35 -29.61
N ARG A 268 -20.21 21.89 -28.81
CA ARG A 268 -20.14 21.89 -27.34
C ARG A 268 -20.09 20.47 -26.79
N PRO A 269 -19.33 20.21 -25.72
CA PRO A 269 -19.36 18.92 -25.02
C PRO A 269 -20.78 18.56 -24.59
N LYS A 270 -21.20 17.32 -24.87
CA LYS A 270 -22.48 16.79 -24.42
C LYS A 270 -22.43 16.55 -22.91
N ILE A 271 -23.45 17.02 -22.20
CA ILE A 271 -23.65 16.68 -20.80
C ILE A 271 -24.42 15.35 -20.74
N GLU A 272 -23.83 14.33 -20.14
CA GLU A 272 -24.46 13.05 -19.87
C GLU A 272 -24.85 12.95 -18.40
N LYS A 273 -26.10 12.57 -18.15
CA LYS A 273 -26.58 12.28 -16.81
C LYS A 273 -26.13 10.89 -16.39
N ARG A 274 -25.35 10.79 -15.32
CA ARG A 274 -24.88 9.51 -14.76
C ARG A 274 -25.35 9.32 -13.33
N LEU A 275 -25.82 8.10 -13.05
CA LEU A 275 -26.30 7.73 -11.73
C LEU A 275 -25.12 7.27 -10.84
N ARG A 276 -24.98 7.89 -9.66
CA ARG A 276 -24.06 7.42 -8.63
C ARG A 276 -24.64 6.18 -7.95
N LEU A 277 -24.40 4.99 -8.53
CA LEU A 277 -25.00 3.75 -8.06
C LEU A 277 -24.77 3.47 -6.57
N PRO A 278 -23.56 3.63 -5.99
CA PRO A 278 -23.37 3.39 -4.56
C PRO A 278 -24.27 4.28 -3.68
N GLU A 279 -24.35 5.57 -4.00
CA GLU A 279 -25.21 6.51 -3.27
C GLU A 279 -26.70 6.20 -3.48
N TYR A 280 -27.09 5.84 -4.71
CA TYR A 280 -28.46 5.39 -5.02
C TYR A 280 -28.87 4.20 -4.15
N TYR A 281 -28.08 3.13 -4.11
CA TYR A 281 -28.40 1.96 -3.29
C TYR A 281 -28.39 2.30 -1.79
N ARG A 282 -27.48 3.18 -1.34
CA ARG A 282 -27.45 3.63 0.05
C ARG A 282 -28.74 4.39 0.43
N LYS A 283 -29.22 5.28 -0.44
CA LYS A 283 -30.47 6.02 -0.21
C LYS A 283 -31.68 5.09 -0.25
N LEU A 284 -31.71 4.09 -1.14
CA LEU A 284 -32.76 3.06 -1.12
C LEU A 284 -32.75 2.26 0.19
N TYR A 285 -31.57 1.86 0.66
CA TYR A 285 -31.43 1.13 1.91
C TYR A 285 -31.97 1.92 3.10
N ALA A 286 -31.76 3.24 3.12
CA ALA A 286 -32.31 4.13 4.15
C ALA A 286 -33.86 4.24 4.13
N ARG A 287 -34.51 3.78 3.06
CA ARG A 287 -35.98 3.77 2.91
C ARG A 287 -36.61 2.41 3.23
N ILE A 288 -35.81 1.42 3.64
CA ILE A 288 -36.32 0.13 4.12
C ILE A 288 -37.21 0.34 5.35
N GLY A 289 -38.40 -0.25 5.32
CA GLY A 289 -39.45 -0.05 6.34
C GLY A 289 -40.22 1.27 6.19
N ASN A 290 -39.75 2.20 5.36
CA ASN A 290 -40.39 3.50 5.09
C ASN A 290 -40.47 3.77 3.58
N GLY A 291 -41.30 2.98 2.90
CA GLY A 291 -41.52 3.04 1.45
C GLY A 291 -40.93 1.84 0.70
N LEU A 292 -39.81 1.27 1.17
CA LEU A 292 -39.22 0.06 0.63
C LEU A 292 -39.48 -1.15 1.55
N PRO A 293 -39.97 -2.30 1.06
CA PRO A 293 -40.23 -3.49 1.89
C PRO A 293 -38.98 -4.04 2.57
N LEU A 294 -39.15 -4.66 3.76
CA LEU A 294 -38.06 -5.30 4.51
C LEU A 294 -37.30 -6.38 3.71
N SER A 295 -37.97 -7.01 2.74
CA SER A 295 -37.36 -8.02 1.86
C SER A 295 -36.19 -7.48 1.03
N TYR A 296 -36.07 -6.16 0.85
CA TYR A 296 -34.94 -5.54 0.14
C TYR A 296 -33.66 -5.51 0.97
N GLU A 297 -33.73 -5.70 2.29
CA GLU A 297 -32.56 -5.60 3.17
C GLU A 297 -31.51 -6.66 2.83
N SER A 298 -31.94 -7.92 2.66
CA SER A 298 -31.05 -9.04 2.35
C SER A 298 -30.30 -8.87 1.04
N ILE A 299 -30.83 -8.05 0.13
CA ILE A 299 -30.33 -7.82 -1.22
C ILE A 299 -29.39 -6.62 -1.29
N LEU A 300 -29.77 -5.52 -0.62
CA LEU A 300 -29.00 -4.27 -0.61
C LEU A 300 -27.83 -4.31 0.37
N LYS A 301 -27.97 -5.01 1.50
CA LYS A 301 -26.94 -5.07 2.55
C LYS A 301 -25.59 -5.59 2.04
N PRO A 302 -25.51 -6.66 1.22
CA PRO A 302 -24.24 -7.11 0.63
C PRO A 302 -23.52 -6.03 -0.20
N LEU A 303 -24.25 -5.28 -1.04
CA LEU A 303 -23.70 -4.19 -1.86
C LEU A 303 -23.13 -3.03 -1.03
N LEU A 304 -23.69 -2.84 0.16
CA LEU A 304 -23.41 -1.69 1.02
C LEU A 304 -22.44 -2.01 2.16
N LYS A 305 -21.99 -3.25 2.25
CA LYS A 305 -20.95 -3.69 3.18
C LYS A 305 -19.60 -3.09 2.80
N SER A 306 -18.78 -2.80 3.80
CA SER A 306 -17.35 -2.52 3.61
C SER A 306 -16.52 -3.77 3.91
N ASN A 307 -15.62 -4.11 3.00
CA ASN A 307 -14.57 -5.12 3.20
C ASN A 307 -13.20 -4.47 3.52
N LEU A 308 -13.13 -3.13 3.62
CA LEU A 308 -11.97 -2.44 4.18
C LEU A 308 -11.82 -2.81 5.65
N ARG A 309 -10.60 -3.12 6.07
CA ARG A 309 -10.18 -3.47 7.43
C ARG A 309 -9.32 -2.38 8.08
N LEU A 310 -8.65 -1.55 7.28
CA LEU A 310 -7.82 -0.46 7.78
C LEU A 310 -8.59 0.87 7.93
N ASP A 311 -9.66 1.08 7.15
CA ASP A 311 -10.45 2.31 7.26
C ASP A 311 -11.15 2.43 8.62
N ARG A 312 -10.82 3.50 9.37
CA ARG A 312 -11.41 3.82 10.68
C ARG A 312 -12.44 4.95 10.64
N SER A 313 -12.76 5.46 9.45
CA SER A 313 -13.67 6.60 9.32
C SER A 313 -15.12 6.25 9.66
N GLY A 314 -15.47 4.96 9.60
CA GLY A 314 -16.85 4.48 9.75
C GLY A 314 -17.75 4.86 8.57
N GLU A 315 -17.19 5.45 7.51
CA GLU A 315 -17.91 5.70 6.27
C GLU A 315 -18.07 4.40 5.48
N LEU A 316 -19.22 4.27 4.82
CA LEU A 316 -19.61 3.07 4.09
C LEU A 316 -19.87 3.41 2.62
N SER A 317 -19.98 2.39 1.77
CA SER A 317 -20.34 2.53 0.35
C SER A 317 -21.52 3.49 0.16
N GLY A 318 -21.38 4.50 -0.70
CA GLY A 318 -22.42 5.48 -0.98
C GLY A 318 -22.58 6.59 0.08
N LYS A 319 -21.61 6.81 0.97
CA LYS A 319 -21.63 7.87 1.99
C LYS A 319 -20.29 8.60 2.07
N GLY A 320 -20.32 9.92 2.29
CA GLY A 320 -19.12 10.72 2.56
C GLY A 320 -18.08 10.65 1.45
N LYS A 321 -16.81 10.39 1.80
CA LYS A 321 -15.70 10.21 0.84
C LYS A 321 -15.90 8.98 -0.05
N TYR A 322 -16.76 8.05 0.35
CA TYR A 322 -17.14 6.85 -0.40
C TYR A 322 -18.48 6.97 -1.14
N ALA A 323 -18.99 8.19 -1.37
CA ALA A 323 -20.26 8.42 -2.09
C ALA A 323 -20.32 7.73 -3.47
N GLN A 324 -19.18 7.61 -4.16
CA GLN A 324 -19.08 6.94 -5.45
C GLN A 324 -18.37 5.58 -5.40
N PHE A 325 -18.23 4.97 -4.22
CA PHE A 325 -17.46 3.74 -4.07
C PHE A 325 -18.35 2.60 -3.59
N PHE A 326 -18.20 1.43 -4.22
CA PHE A 326 -18.54 0.17 -3.60
C PHE A 326 -17.31 -0.35 -2.87
N LEU A 327 -17.47 -0.69 -1.60
CA LEU A 327 -16.41 -1.23 -0.74
C LEU A 327 -16.58 -2.74 -0.50
N CYS A 328 -17.54 -3.36 -1.19
CA CYS A 328 -17.94 -4.75 -0.99
C CYS A 328 -17.21 -5.73 -1.92
N ALA A 329 -16.19 -5.29 -2.66
CA ALA A 329 -15.41 -6.18 -3.52
C ALA A 329 -14.86 -7.36 -2.70
N ASP A 330 -15.07 -8.57 -3.20
CA ASP A 330 -14.57 -9.79 -2.59
C ASP A 330 -13.27 -10.22 -3.29
N ILE A 331 -12.18 -10.23 -2.55
CA ILE A 331 -10.84 -10.56 -3.06
C ILE A 331 -10.38 -11.81 -2.34
N ARG A 332 -10.46 -12.94 -3.04
CA ARG A 332 -10.09 -14.24 -2.50
C ARG A 332 -8.59 -14.43 -2.61
N ASP A 333 -8.04 -15.35 -1.84
CA ASP A 333 -6.59 -15.58 -1.82
C ASP A 333 -6.06 -16.14 -3.16
N GLU A 334 -6.92 -16.84 -3.91
CA GLU A 334 -6.64 -17.30 -5.29
C GLU A 334 -6.64 -16.17 -6.34
N ASP A 335 -7.11 -14.98 -5.97
CA ASP A 335 -7.14 -13.79 -6.84
C ASP A 335 -5.91 -12.89 -6.60
N LEU A 336 -5.02 -13.27 -5.69
CA LEU A 336 -3.76 -12.56 -5.47
C LEU A 336 -2.76 -12.87 -6.59
N PRO A 337 -1.91 -11.91 -7.00
CA PRO A 337 -0.95 -12.10 -8.08
C PRO A 337 0.29 -12.93 -7.67
N TRP A 338 0.30 -13.50 -6.46
CA TRP A 338 1.35 -14.38 -5.96
C TRP A 338 0.76 -15.63 -5.32
N ASN A 339 1.55 -16.70 -5.27
CA ASN A 339 1.16 -17.92 -4.59
C ASN A 339 1.33 -17.77 -3.06
N ILE A 340 0.23 -17.94 -2.31
CA ILE A 340 0.22 -17.83 -0.85
C ILE A 340 1.01 -18.93 -0.13
N GLN A 341 1.27 -20.06 -0.80
CA GLN A 341 2.03 -21.20 -0.26
C GLN A 341 3.52 -21.10 -0.58
N GLN A 342 3.94 -20.12 -1.38
CA GLN A 342 5.33 -19.97 -1.76
C GLN A 342 6.12 -19.29 -0.64
N GLU A 343 7.09 -20.02 -0.08
CA GLU A 343 7.98 -19.52 0.98
C GLU A 343 9.16 -18.72 0.40
N GLU A 344 9.58 -19.01 -0.83
CA GLU A 344 10.62 -18.26 -1.53
C GLU A 344 10.04 -16.97 -2.15
N TRP A 345 10.69 -15.84 -1.88
CA TRP A 345 10.19 -14.51 -2.21
C TRP A 345 10.62 -14.00 -3.59
#